data_AF-A0A2H0G174-F1
#
_entry.id   AF-A0A2H0G174-F1
#
_cell.length_a   1.000
_cell.length_b   1.000
_cell.length_c   1.000
_cell.angle_alpha   90.00
_cell.angle_beta   90.00
_cell.angle_gamma   90.00
#
_symmetry.space_group_name_H-M   'P 1'
#
loop_
_entity.id
_entity.type
_entity.pdbx_description
1 polymer ?
#
loop_
_entity_poly.entity_id
_entity_poly.type
_entity_poly.pdbx_seq_one_letter_code
_entity_poly.pdbx_strand_id
1 'polypeptide(L)'
;LGQGYGIARPMPAPDLPGWINAWRPDLSWWQARAAKSRDDAVLLGAEMDHRIWIGELQSCLDAPDGGALPPMDPHQCRFGRWYHGPGRLRYGGINEFLTIDPLHRRIHAVGEEIGAFCHTGRIAEARARMTELTALRDELVAQLHVLAKAINART
;
A
#
# COMPACT_ATOMS: atom_id res chain seq x y z
N LEU A 1 -1.61 20.18 8.95
CA LEU A 1 -2.26 20.44 7.65
C LEU A 1 -2.60 19.08 7.05
N GLY A 2 -3.87 18.68 7.11
CA GLY A 2 -4.34 17.45 6.48
C GLY A 2 -4.81 17.79 5.07
N GLN A 3 -4.20 17.19 4.04
CA GLN A 3 -4.66 17.34 2.67
C GLN A 3 -4.86 15.96 2.04
N GLY A 4 -6.12 15.52 2.03
CA GLY A 4 -6.86 15.31 0.78
C GLY A 4 -6.52 14.15 -0.16
N TYR A 5 -5.44 13.38 0.02
CA TYR A 5 -5.09 12.30 -0.93
C TYR A 5 -6.02 11.07 -0.89
N GLY A 6 -6.98 11.03 0.03
CA GLY A 6 -7.91 9.91 0.15
C GLY A 6 -8.97 9.85 -0.95
N ILE A 7 -9.36 10.97 -1.56
CA ILE A 7 -10.50 11.04 -2.49
C ILE A 7 -10.05 11.19 -3.95
N ALA A 8 -9.14 12.13 -4.22
CA ALA A 8 -8.52 12.34 -5.53
C ALA A 8 -7.27 13.23 -5.40
N ARG A 9 -6.38 13.14 -6.39
CA ARG A 9 -5.34 14.17 -6.60
C ARG A 9 -6.00 15.51 -6.99
N PRO A 10 -5.38 16.67 -6.69
CA PRO A 10 -5.85 17.96 -7.16
C PRO A 10 -5.98 17.97 -8.70
N MET A 11 -7.11 18.43 -9.24
CA MET A 11 -7.34 18.56 -10.69
C MET A 11 -8.10 19.85 -11.06
N PRO A 12 -7.90 20.38 -12.28
CA PRO A 12 -8.64 21.54 -12.80
C PRO A 12 -10.16 21.33 -12.85
N ALA A 13 -10.94 22.38 -12.61
CA ALA A 13 -12.42 22.33 -12.63
C ALA A 13 -13.06 21.73 -13.91
N PRO A 14 -12.48 21.85 -15.12
CA PRO A 14 -13.02 21.20 -16.31
C PRO A 14 -12.95 19.67 -16.31
N ASP A 15 -12.05 19.06 -15.53
CA ASP A 15 -11.82 17.61 -15.51
C ASP A 15 -12.74 16.87 -14.51
N LEU A 16 -13.44 17.64 -13.67
CA LEU A 16 -14.34 17.15 -12.62
C LEU A 16 -15.46 16.23 -13.13
N PRO A 17 -16.16 16.52 -14.27
CA PRO A 17 -17.23 15.67 -14.77
C PRO A 17 -16.73 14.31 -15.28
N GLY A 18 -15.52 14.26 -15.86
CA GLY A 18 -14.89 13.02 -16.29
C GLY A 18 -14.45 12.16 -15.10
N TRP A 19 -13.91 12.80 -14.07
CA TRP A 19 -13.53 12.14 -12.83
C TRP A 19 -14.74 11.54 -12.08
N ILE A 20 -15.85 12.27 -11.94
CA ILE A 20 -17.07 11.76 -11.28
C ILE A 20 -17.61 10.49 -11.96
N ASN A 21 -17.58 10.44 -13.30
CA ASN A 21 -18.08 9.28 -14.06
C ASN A 21 -17.14 8.07 -14.02
N ALA A 22 -15.83 8.27 -13.82
CA ALA A 22 -14.83 7.21 -13.72
C ALA A 22 -14.52 6.79 -12.28
N TRP A 23 -14.87 7.62 -11.29
CA TRP A 23 -14.59 7.38 -9.89
C TRP A 23 -15.43 6.23 -9.37
N ARG A 24 -14.75 5.18 -8.92
CA ARG A 24 -15.35 4.10 -8.13
C ARG A 24 -14.73 4.16 -6.73
N PRO A 25 -15.54 4.17 -5.66
CA PRO A 25 -15.00 4.05 -4.31
C PRO A 25 -14.23 2.73 -4.23
N ASP A 26 -12.99 2.82 -3.76
CA ASP A 26 -12.18 1.65 -3.45
C ASP A 26 -12.93 0.79 -2.42
N LEU A 27 -12.98 -0.54 -2.61
CA LEU A 27 -13.67 -1.47 -1.72
C LEU A 27 -13.24 -1.33 -0.24
N SER A 28 -12.01 -0.86 -0.01
CA SER A 28 -11.48 -0.49 1.32
C SER A 28 -12.34 0.53 2.07
N TRP A 29 -13.10 1.38 1.38
CA TRP A 29 -14.02 2.36 1.99
C TRP A 29 -15.21 1.69 2.66
N TRP A 30 -15.77 0.66 2.02
CA TRP A 30 -16.87 -0.13 2.58
C TRP A 30 -16.37 -1.00 3.74
N GLN A 31 -15.16 -1.53 3.63
CA GLN A 31 -14.51 -2.28 4.70
C GLN A 31 -14.14 -1.40 5.90
N ALA A 32 -13.72 -0.14 5.68
CA ALA A 32 -13.44 0.82 6.75
C ALA A 32 -14.68 1.13 7.59
N ARG A 33 -15.85 1.24 6.96
CA ARG A 33 -17.14 1.37 7.66
C ARG A 33 -17.54 0.09 8.41
N ALA A 34 -17.01 -1.06 7.99
CA ALA A 34 -17.26 -2.37 8.60
C ALA A 34 -16.18 -2.80 9.60
N ALA A 35 -15.13 -2.02 9.83
CA ALA A 35 -14.05 -2.34 10.76
C ALA A 35 -14.62 -2.51 12.18
N LYS A 36 -14.43 -3.70 12.76
CA LYS A 36 -15.03 -4.07 14.05
C LYS A 36 -14.08 -3.85 15.22
N SER A 37 -12.79 -3.65 14.94
CA SER A 37 -11.74 -3.43 15.94
C SER A 37 -10.71 -2.39 15.50
N ARG A 38 -9.91 -1.90 16.46
CA ARG A 38 -8.74 -1.04 16.15
C ARG A 38 -7.75 -1.74 15.24
N ASP A 39 -7.61 -3.05 15.37
CA ASP A 39 -6.67 -3.83 14.56
C ASP A 39 -7.20 -4.00 13.12
N ASP A 40 -8.52 -4.20 12.90
CA ASP A 40 -9.11 -4.14 11.55
C ASP A 40 -8.83 -2.79 10.86
N ALA A 41 -8.98 -1.68 11.60
CA ALA A 41 -8.69 -0.35 11.07
C ALA A 41 -7.20 -0.18 10.69
N VAL A 42 -6.27 -0.81 11.43
CA VAL A 42 -4.85 -0.80 11.08
C VAL A 42 -4.57 -1.62 9.82
N LEU A 43 -5.18 -2.80 9.69
CA LEU A 43 -5.01 -3.66 8.51
C LEU A 43 -5.55 -2.98 7.23
N LEU A 44 -6.72 -2.35 7.32
CA LEU A 44 -7.28 -1.56 6.22
C LEU A 44 -6.43 -0.32 5.90
N GLY A 45 -5.93 0.34 6.94
CA GLY A 45 -4.99 1.45 6.77
C GLY A 45 -3.69 1.02 6.09
N ALA A 46 -3.21 -0.20 6.36
CA ALA A 46 -2.01 -0.74 5.72
C ALA A 46 -2.22 -1.00 4.23
N GLU A 47 -3.36 -1.59 3.86
CA GLU A 47 -3.74 -1.77 2.45
C GLU A 47 -3.79 -0.43 1.70
N MET A 48 -4.45 0.58 2.27
CA MET A 48 -4.54 1.91 1.66
C MET A 48 -3.18 2.58 1.50
N ASP A 49 -2.34 2.54 2.54
CA ASP A 49 -0.99 3.13 2.49
C ASP A 49 -0.14 2.50 1.38
N HIS A 50 -0.17 1.17 1.22
CA HIS A 50 0.59 0.50 0.16
C HIS A 50 0.05 0.85 -1.23
N ARG A 51 -1.26 1.03 -1.40
CA ARG A 51 -1.82 1.51 -2.68
C ARG A 51 -1.33 2.91 -3.03
N ILE A 52 -1.32 3.82 -2.04
CA ILE A 52 -0.81 5.19 -2.22
C ILE A 52 0.67 5.15 -2.57
N TRP A 53 1.48 4.40 -1.82
CA TRP A 53 2.91 4.27 -2.02
C TRP A 53 3.27 3.71 -3.41
N ILE A 54 2.53 2.72 -3.92
CA ILE A 54 2.70 2.24 -5.30
C ILE A 54 2.32 3.31 -6.32
N GLY A 55 1.28 4.10 -6.07
CA GLY A 55 0.91 5.23 -6.92
C GLY A 55 1.97 6.33 -6.98
N GLU A 56 2.71 6.54 -5.88
CA GLU A 56 3.86 7.45 -5.83
C GLU A 56 5.02 6.90 -6.67
N LEU A 57 5.32 5.60 -6.57
CA LEU A 57 6.31 4.94 -7.43
C LEU A 57 5.92 4.90 -8.91
N GLN A 58 4.63 4.82 -9.22
CA GLN A 58 4.17 4.93 -10.61
C GLN A 58 4.43 6.35 -11.16
N SER A 59 4.32 7.37 -10.31
CA SER A 59 4.52 8.77 -10.72
C SER A 59 6.00 9.09 -11.00
N CYS A 60 6.92 8.34 -10.36
CA CYS A 60 8.36 8.36 -10.64
C CYS A 60 8.69 8.01 -12.09
N LEU A 61 7.89 7.13 -12.72
CA LEU A 61 8.10 6.71 -14.11
C LEU A 61 7.73 7.79 -15.13
N ASP A 62 6.87 8.72 -14.74
CA ASP A 62 6.39 9.81 -15.60
C ASP A 62 7.16 11.12 -15.35
N ALA A 63 7.97 11.18 -14.28
CA ALA A 63 8.78 12.33 -13.93
C ALA A 63 10.09 12.37 -14.74
N PRO A 64 10.48 13.53 -15.33
CA PRO A 64 11.70 13.65 -16.14
C PRO A 64 13.00 13.31 -15.40
N ASP A 65 13.01 13.45 -14.08
CA ASP A 65 14.14 13.24 -13.18
C ASP A 65 13.91 12.10 -12.16
N GLY A 66 12.83 11.33 -12.33
CA GLY A 66 12.41 10.29 -11.37
C GLY A 66 11.60 10.83 -10.18
N GLY A 67 11.52 12.15 -9.97
CA GLY A 67 10.74 12.75 -8.89
C GLY A 67 11.17 12.32 -7.47
N ALA A 68 10.38 12.72 -6.48
CA ALA A 68 10.62 12.35 -5.09
C ALA A 68 10.16 10.90 -4.82
N LEU A 69 11.07 10.06 -4.31
CA LEU A 69 10.73 8.71 -3.88
C LEU A 69 10.04 8.72 -2.52
N PRO A 70 9.03 7.86 -2.31
CA PRO A 70 8.48 7.65 -0.99
C PRO A 70 9.48 6.92 -0.07
N PRO A 71 9.26 6.91 1.25
CA PRO A 71 10.09 6.14 2.18
C PRO A 71 10.13 4.66 1.79
N MET A 72 11.34 4.12 1.64
CA MET A 72 11.57 2.75 1.18
C MET A 72 11.81 1.76 2.31
N ASP A 73 12.17 2.22 3.50
CA ASP A 73 12.43 1.34 4.64
C ASP A 73 11.12 0.69 5.13
N PRO A 74 10.99 -0.65 5.07
CA PRO A 74 9.79 -1.35 5.52
C PRO A 74 9.50 -1.12 7.01
N HIS A 75 10.51 -0.87 7.84
CA HIS A 75 10.30 -0.60 9.27
C HIS A 75 9.80 0.81 9.54
N GLN A 76 9.94 1.73 8.58
CA GLN A 76 9.48 3.11 8.68
C GLN A 76 8.10 3.33 8.06
N CYS A 77 7.51 2.35 7.39
CA CYS A 77 6.12 2.45 6.98
C CYS A 77 5.19 2.27 8.19
N ARG A 78 3.97 2.82 8.13
CA ARG A 78 3.00 2.74 9.26
C ARG A 78 2.67 1.29 9.59
N PHE A 79 2.55 0.45 8.58
CA PHE A 79 2.30 -0.98 8.74
C PHE A 79 3.47 -1.70 9.41
N GLY A 80 4.71 -1.50 8.96
CA GLY A 80 5.90 -2.12 9.54
C GLY A 80 6.08 -1.77 11.02
N ARG A 81 5.84 -0.52 11.40
CA ARG A 81 5.83 -0.11 12.82
C ARG A 81 4.79 -0.87 13.64
N TRP A 82 3.59 -1.07 13.10
CA TRP A 82 2.57 -1.88 13.77
C TRP A 82 2.97 -3.36 13.82
N TYR A 83 3.45 -3.90 12.70
CA TYR A 83 3.83 -5.29 12.54
C TYR A 83 4.90 -5.68 13.57
N HIS A 84 5.98 -4.91 13.68
CA HIS A 84 7.07 -5.20 14.61
C HIS A 84 6.79 -4.75 16.06
N GLY A 85 5.72 -3.98 16.29
CA GLY A 85 5.34 -3.48 17.60
C GLY A 85 4.06 -4.14 18.13
N PRO A 86 2.93 -3.39 18.27
CA PRO A 86 1.70 -3.92 18.84
C PRO A 86 1.14 -5.17 18.15
N GLY A 87 1.29 -5.29 16.83
CA GLY A 87 0.84 -6.45 16.07
C GLY A 87 1.58 -7.72 16.48
N ARG A 88 2.93 -7.66 16.57
CA ARG A 88 3.74 -8.79 17.03
C ARG A 88 3.38 -9.26 18.44
N LEU A 89 3.15 -8.32 19.35
CA LEU A 89 2.80 -8.62 20.75
C LEU A 89 1.48 -9.38 20.86
N ARG A 90 0.49 -9.08 20.01
CA ARG A 90 -0.85 -9.70 20.05
C ARG A 90 -0.97 -10.95 19.18
N TYR A 91 -0.37 -10.91 18.00
CA TYR A 91 -0.63 -11.88 16.93
C TYR A 91 0.60 -12.65 16.49
N GLY A 92 1.76 -12.44 17.12
CA GLY A 92 3.01 -13.11 16.76
C GLY A 92 3.01 -14.64 16.89
N GLY A 93 2.01 -15.21 17.56
CA GLY A 93 1.78 -16.67 17.62
C GLY A 93 0.82 -17.22 16.57
N ILE A 94 0.31 -16.38 15.66
CA ILE A 94 -0.63 -16.76 14.59
C ILE A 94 0.17 -16.94 13.29
N ASN A 95 0.03 -18.07 12.61
CA ASN A 95 0.79 -18.37 11.40
C ASN A 95 0.51 -17.38 10.28
N GLU A 96 -0.76 -16.97 10.13
CA GLU A 96 -1.23 -15.95 9.18
C GLU A 96 -0.55 -14.58 9.40
N PHE A 97 -0.09 -14.29 10.63
CA PHE A 97 0.65 -13.07 10.91
C PHE A 97 2.12 -13.19 10.47
N LEU A 98 2.72 -14.37 10.63
CA LEU A 98 4.13 -14.60 10.31
C LEU A 98 4.39 -14.64 8.80
N THR A 99 3.41 -15.05 7.99
CA THR A 99 3.52 -15.15 6.52
C THR A 99 3.58 -13.79 5.82
N ILE A 100 3.20 -12.71 6.51
CA ILE A 100 3.10 -11.36 5.96
C ILE A 100 4.47 -10.67 5.83
N ASP A 101 5.39 -10.88 6.78
CA ASP A 101 6.68 -10.16 6.82
C ASP A 101 7.56 -10.40 5.59
N PRO A 102 7.70 -11.66 5.08
CA PRO A 102 8.44 -11.89 3.83
C PRO A 102 7.86 -11.13 2.64
N LEU A 103 6.53 -11.11 2.48
CA LEU A 103 5.86 -10.38 1.39
C LEU A 103 6.07 -8.88 1.52
N HIS A 104 5.88 -8.34 2.72
CA HIS A 104 6.07 -6.92 3.00
C HIS A 104 7.49 -6.46 2.69
N ARG A 105 8.51 -7.21 3.14
CA ARG A 105 9.91 -6.90 2.80
C ARG A 105 10.18 -6.98 1.30
N ARG A 106 9.59 -7.97 0.60
CA ARG A 106 9.76 -8.10 -0.85
C ARG A 106 9.16 -6.91 -1.59
N ILE A 107 7.96 -6.44 -1.22
CA ILE A 107 7.33 -5.24 -1.79
C ILE A 107 8.27 -4.04 -1.69
N HIS A 108 8.83 -3.79 -0.51
CA HIS A 108 9.76 -2.68 -0.30
C HIS A 108 11.05 -2.82 -1.12
N ALA A 109 11.65 -4.01 -1.17
CA ALA A 109 12.83 -4.27 -1.99
C ALA A 109 12.59 -4.01 -3.50
N VAL A 110 11.42 -4.44 -4.02
CA VAL A 110 11.05 -4.15 -5.42
C VAL A 110 10.81 -2.66 -5.65
N GLY A 111 10.25 -1.95 -4.65
CA GLY A 111 10.13 -0.48 -4.70
C GLY A 111 11.47 0.24 -4.80
N GLU A 112 12.47 -0.20 -4.04
CA GLU A 112 13.84 0.33 -4.12
C GLU A 112 14.45 0.11 -5.51
N GLU A 113 14.28 -1.09 -6.08
CA GLU A 113 14.73 -1.40 -7.43
C GLU A 113 14.08 -0.47 -8.47
N ILE A 114 12.76 -0.25 -8.37
CA ILE A 114 12.03 0.69 -9.25
C ILE A 114 12.57 2.11 -9.11
N GLY A 115 12.75 2.58 -7.87
CA GLY A 115 13.30 3.91 -7.61
C GLY A 115 14.69 4.11 -8.22
N ALA A 116 15.57 3.11 -8.08
CA ALA A 116 16.89 3.12 -8.69
C ALA A 116 16.84 3.16 -10.23
N PHE A 117 15.92 2.41 -10.84
CA PHE A 117 15.72 2.45 -12.29
C PHE A 117 15.19 3.80 -12.79
N CYS A 118 14.26 4.45 -12.08
CA CYS A 118 13.83 5.80 -12.43
C CYS A 118 15.02 6.79 -12.44
N HIS A 119 15.84 6.79 -11.39
CA HIS A 119 16.96 7.73 -11.24
C HIS A 119 18.06 7.52 -12.30
N THR A 120 18.14 6.32 -12.86
CA THR A 120 19.10 5.97 -13.92
C THR A 120 18.50 6.02 -15.31
N GLY A 121 17.25 6.47 -15.47
CA GLY A 121 16.56 6.57 -16.76
C GLY A 121 16.14 5.24 -17.38
N ARG A 122 16.23 4.14 -16.63
CA ARG A 122 15.93 2.76 -17.07
C ARG A 122 14.44 2.45 -16.96
N ILE A 123 13.61 3.24 -17.66
CA ILE A 123 12.15 3.24 -17.50
C ILE A 123 11.51 1.91 -17.95
N ALA A 124 12.10 1.21 -18.92
CA ALA A 124 11.59 -0.09 -19.36
C ALA A 124 11.70 -1.16 -18.26
N GLU A 125 12.85 -1.25 -17.60
CA GLU A 125 13.07 -2.14 -16.47
C GLU A 125 12.18 -1.76 -15.28
N ALA A 126 12.07 -0.47 -14.98
CA ALA A 126 11.21 0.02 -13.91
C ALA A 126 9.73 -0.35 -14.15
N ARG A 127 9.25 -0.26 -15.39
CA ARG A 127 7.88 -0.67 -15.78
C ARG A 127 7.69 -2.18 -15.63
N ALA A 128 8.69 -3.00 -15.97
CA ALA A 128 8.62 -4.45 -15.77
C ALA A 128 8.55 -4.82 -14.28
N ARG A 129 9.33 -4.16 -13.42
CA ARG A 129 9.27 -4.36 -11.96
C ARG A 129 7.94 -3.91 -11.36
N MET A 130 7.29 -2.89 -11.94
CA MET A 130 5.99 -2.40 -11.47
C MET A 130 4.88 -3.47 -11.59
N THR A 131 4.94 -4.31 -12.63
CA THR A 131 4.01 -5.44 -12.77
C THR A 131 4.18 -6.44 -11.62
N GLU A 132 5.42 -6.77 -11.25
CA GLU A 132 5.70 -7.63 -10.10
C GLU A 132 5.23 -6.99 -8.79
N LEU A 133 5.52 -5.69 -8.61
CA LEU A 133 5.11 -4.97 -7.40
C LEU A 133 3.59 -4.97 -7.21
N THR A 134 2.84 -4.82 -8.30
CA THR A 134 1.38 -4.86 -8.29
C THR A 134 0.87 -6.24 -7.88
N ALA A 135 1.47 -7.32 -8.39
CA ALA A 135 1.09 -8.68 -8.01
C ALA A 135 1.40 -8.97 -6.53
N LEU A 136 2.56 -8.55 -6.03
CA LEU A 136 2.95 -8.70 -4.64
C LEU A 136 2.01 -7.92 -3.70
N ARG A 137 1.57 -6.72 -4.11
CA ARG A 137 0.56 -5.95 -3.36
C ARG A 137 -0.74 -6.76 -3.24
N ASP A 138 -1.23 -7.32 -4.33
CA ASP A 138 -2.49 -8.06 -4.33
C ASP A 138 -2.40 -9.31 -3.45
N GLU A 139 -1.25 -9.98 -3.43
CA GLU A 139 -0.97 -11.08 -2.50
C GLU A 139 -0.93 -10.61 -1.03
N LEU A 140 -0.25 -9.49 -0.73
CA LEU A 140 -0.23 -8.91 0.60
C LEU A 140 -1.66 -8.60 1.08
N VAL A 141 -2.47 -7.95 0.25
CA VAL A 141 -3.87 -7.62 0.58
C VAL A 141 -4.69 -8.89 0.86
N ALA A 142 -4.50 -9.95 0.07
CA ALA A 142 -5.14 -11.23 0.35
C ALA A 142 -4.73 -11.81 1.72
N GLN A 143 -3.44 -11.75 2.07
CA GLN A 143 -2.94 -12.21 3.37
C GLN A 143 -3.45 -11.35 4.54
N LEU A 144 -3.57 -10.03 4.37
CA LEU A 144 -4.15 -9.14 5.37
C LEU A 144 -5.62 -9.51 5.65
N HIS A 145 -6.40 -9.83 4.61
CA HIS A 145 -7.77 -10.31 4.77
C HIS A 145 -7.84 -11.67 5.48
N VAL A 146 -6.91 -12.58 5.21
CA VAL A 146 -6.81 -13.87 5.89
C VAL A 146 -6.49 -13.66 7.37
N LEU A 147 -5.53 -12.80 7.70
CA LEU A 147 -5.21 -12.42 9.08
C LEU A 147 -6.41 -11.79 9.78
N ALA A 148 -7.11 -10.85 9.14
CA ALA A 148 -8.30 -10.22 9.72
C ALA A 148 -9.39 -11.25 10.08
N LYS A 149 -9.62 -12.25 9.23
CA LYS A 149 -10.52 -13.37 9.53
C LYS A 149 -10.02 -14.20 10.71
N ALA A 150 -8.73 -14.52 10.75
CA ALA A 150 -8.13 -15.30 11.83
C ALA A 150 -8.20 -14.59 13.19
N ILE A 151 -8.04 -13.26 13.21
CA ILE A 151 -8.20 -12.43 14.41
C ILE A 151 -9.66 -12.47 14.89
N ASN A 152 -10.61 -12.23 13.98
CA ASN A 152 -12.04 -12.19 14.31
C ASN A 152 -12.61 -13.55 14.73
N ALA A 153 -12.00 -14.67 14.31
CA ALA A 153 -12.40 -16.01 14.73
C ALA A 153 -11.90 -16.38 16.15
N ARG A 154 -10.98 -15.60 16.72
CA ARG A 154 -10.37 -15.84 18.04
C ARG A 154 -10.93 -14.92 19.13
N THR A 155 -11.66 -13.88 18.76
CA THR A 155 -12.38 -12.94 19.64
C THR A 155 -13.81 -13.38 19.85
#